data_AF-A0A2C2V4Y6-F1
#
_entry.id   AF-A0A2C2V4Y6-F1
#
_cell.length_a   1.000
_cell.length_b   1.000
_cell.length_c   1.000
_cell.angle_alpha   90.00
_cell.angle_beta   90.00
_cell.angle_gamma   90.00
#
_symmetry.space_group_name_H-M   'P 1'
#
loop_
_entity.id
_entity.type
_entity.pdbx_description
1 polymer ?
#
loop_
_entity_poly.entity_id
_entity_poly.type
_entity_poly.pdbx_seq_one_letter_code
_entity_poly.pdbx_strand_id
1 'polypeptide(L)' 'MKILFVTTLLAAFSLILIISLDLLMGISISGIFWKALNPFRVMETAEYIIVLLFILFYVIDSIGAFLNRKKGNSSN' A
#
# COMPACT_ATOMS: atom_id res chain seq x y z
N MET A 1 20.90 19.21 2.50
CA MET A 1 20.64 19.29 1.05
C MET A 1 21.19 18.10 0.26
N LYS A 2 22.34 17.50 0.61
CA LYS A 2 22.86 16.29 -0.06
C LYS A 2 21.92 15.08 0.00
N ILE A 3 21.33 14.81 1.17
CA ILE A 3 20.45 13.64 1.35
C ILE A 3 19.21 13.75 0.45
N LEU A 4 18.51 14.90 0.47
CA LEU A 4 17.34 15.12 -0.38
C LEU A 4 17.65 14.98 -1.87
N PHE A 5 18.82 15.45 -2.30
CA PHE A 5 19.27 15.30 -3.69
C PHE A 5 19.51 13.82 -4.04
N VAL A 6 20.25 13.09 -3.19
CA VAL A 6 20.54 11.67 -3.39
C VAL A 6 19.26 10.83 -3.38
N THR A 7 18.33 11.10 -2.45
CA THR A 7 17.06 10.37 -2.38
C THR A 7 16.16 10.65 -3.58
N THR A 8 16.13 11.89 -4.06
CA THR A 8 15.35 12.25 -5.27
C THR A 8 15.95 11.62 -6.52
N LEU A 9 17.28 11.63 -6.64
CA LEU A 9 17.98 11.01 -7.77
C LEU A 9 17.76 9.49 -7.78
N LEU A 10 17.85 8.84 -6.62
CA LEU A 10 17.57 7.41 -6.47
C LEU A 10 16.12 7.09 -6.83
N ALA A 11 15.16 7.85 -6.31
CA ALA A 11 13.75 7.65 -6.61
C ALA A 11 13.43 7.82 -8.11
N ALA A 12 14.00 8.85 -8.75
CA ALA A 12 13.83 9.08 -10.18
C ALA A 12 14.43 7.93 -11.01
N PHE A 13 15.65 7.48 -10.67
CA PHE A 13 16.29 6.37 -11.35
C PHE A 13 15.51 5.06 -11.20
N SER A 14 15.05 4.76 -9.98
CA SER A 14 14.20 3.59 -9.72
C SER A 14 12.88 3.65 -10.50
N LEU A 15 12.21 4.80 -10.55
CA LEU A 15 10.98 4.96 -11.33
C LEU A 15 11.18 4.73 -12.82
N ILE A 16 12.24 5.31 -13.40
CA ILE A 16 12.60 5.13 -14.81
C ILE A 16 12.87 3.64 -15.09
N LEU A 17 13.60 2.97 -14.21
CA LEU A 17 13.94 1.56 -14.35
C LEU A 17 12.69 0.67 -14.31
N ILE A 18 11.78 0.90 -13.36
CA ILE A 18 10.51 0.17 -13.25
C ILE A 18 9.67 0.34 -14.52
N ILE A 19 9.49 1.58 -14.99
CA ILE A 19 8.72 1.88 -16.21
C ILE A 19 9.37 1.21 -17.42
N SER A 20 10.70 1.28 -17.53
CA SER A 20 11.43 0.67 -18.65
C SER A 20 11.28 -0.85 -18.67
N LEU A 21 11.34 -1.51 -17.51
CA LEU A 21 11.09 -2.95 -17.40
C LEU A 21 9.64 -3.30 -17.76
N ASP A 22 8.67 -2.53 -17.29
CA ASP A 22 7.26 -2.78 -17.61
C ASP A 22 6.99 -2.65 -19.12
N LEU A 23 7.60 -1.66 -19.79
CA LEU A 23 7.54 -1.52 -21.25
C LEU A 23 8.25 -2.69 -21.96
N LEU A 24 9.42 -3.11 -21.47
CA LEU A 24 10.16 -4.25 -22.02
C LEU A 24 9.40 -5.58 -21.90
N MET A 25 8.59 -5.73 -20.85
CA MET A 25 7.66 -6.86 -20.65
C MET A 25 6.39 -6.77 -21.51
N GLY A 26 6.27 -5.75 -22.39
CA GLY A 26 5.14 -5.58 -23.29
C GLY A 26 3.90 -4.95 -22.65
N ILE A 27 4.02 -4.36 -21.46
CA ILE A 27 2.91 -3.69 -20.78
C ILE A 27 2.70 -2.32 -21.45
N SER A 28 1.46 -2.03 -21.84
CA SER A 28 1.10 -0.72 -22.39
C SER A 28 1.27 0.38 -21.33
N ILE A 29 1.57 1.61 -21.76
CA ILE A 29 1.74 2.78 -20.88
C ILE A 29 0.52 2.96 -19.94
N SER A 30 -0.71 2.80 -20.48
CA SER A 30 -1.92 2.81 -19.66
C SER A 30 -1.94 1.68 -18.63
N GLY A 31 -1.47 0.48 -19.01
CA GLY A 31 -1.37 -0.68 -18.14
C GLY A 31 -0.40 -0.48 -16.95
N ILE A 32 0.65 0.32 -17.12
CA ILE A 32 1.60 0.69 -16.05
C ILE A 32 0.88 1.52 -14.98
N PHE A 33 0.10 2.53 -15.37
CA PHE A 33 -0.69 3.32 -14.44
C PHE A 33 -1.75 2.48 -13.72
N TRP A 34 -2.46 1.62 -14.44
CA TRP A 34 -3.45 0.72 -13.83
C TRP A 34 -2.81 -0.29 -12.86
N LYS A 35 -1.60 -0.79 -13.16
CA LYS A 35 -0.82 -1.65 -12.28
C LYS A 35 -0.37 -0.92 -11.02
N ALA A 36 0.08 0.33 -11.15
CA ALA A 36 0.49 1.15 -10.00
C ALA A 36 -0.68 1.53 -9.08
N LEU A 37 -1.87 1.78 -9.65
CA LEU A 37 -3.08 2.10 -8.88
C LEU A 37 -3.73 0.89 -8.22
N ASN A 38 -3.59 -0.30 -8.81
CA ASN A 38 -4.17 -1.53 -8.30
C ASN A 38 -3.10 -2.55 -7.90
N PRO A 39 -2.51 -2.44 -6.69
CA PRO A 39 -1.48 -3.37 -6.22
C PRO A 39 -2.02 -4.79 -6.02
N PHE A 40 -3.35 -4.96 -5.92
CA PHE A 40 -3.99 -6.26 -5.74
C PHE A 40 -4.25 -6.99 -7.05
N ARG A 41 -3.94 -6.39 -8.21
CA ARG A 41 -4.25 -6.96 -9.53
C ARG A 41 -3.71 -8.38 -9.74
N VAL A 42 -2.54 -8.69 -9.18
CA VAL A 42 -1.83 -9.97 -9.37
C VAL A 42 -1.89 -10.84 -8.10
N MET A 43 -2.74 -10.46 -7.14
CA MET A 43 -2.88 -11.20 -5.88
C MET A 43 -3.62 -12.52 -6.14
N GLU A 44 -3.15 -13.63 -5.57
CA GLU A 44 -3.85 -14.91 -5.69
C GLU A 44 -5.17 -14.87 -4.90
N THR A 45 -6.16 -15.69 -5.29
CA THR A 45 -7.48 -15.74 -4.62
C THR A 45 -7.36 -15.97 -3.10
N ALA A 46 -6.37 -16.76 -2.66
CA ALA A 46 -6.12 -17.01 -1.25
C ALA A 46 -5.58 -15.77 -0.50
N GLU A 47 -4.79 -14.94 -1.16
CA GLU A 47 -4.19 -13.75 -0.58
C GLU A 47 -5.25 -12.66 -0.31
N TYR A 48 -6.31 -12.58 -1.13
CA TYR A 48 -7.47 -11.72 -0.85
C TYR A 48 -8.15 -12.06 0.48
N ILE A 49 -8.23 -13.35 0.82
CA ILE A 49 -8.84 -13.81 2.08
C ILE A 49 -8.00 -13.30 3.27
N ILE A 50 -6.68 -13.35 3.14
CA ILE A 50 -5.75 -12.89 4.19
C ILE A 50 -5.91 -11.38 4.41
N VAL A 51 -5.94 -10.58 3.34
CA VAL A 51 -6.14 -9.13 3.43
C VAL A 51 -7.50 -8.79 4.05
N LEU A 52 -8.55 -9.51 3.66
CA LEU A 52 -9.89 -9.34 4.22
C LEU A 52 -9.93 -9.66 5.72
N LEU A 53 -9.33 -10.77 6.14
CA LEU A 53 -9.22 -11.13 7.55
C LEU A 53 -8.41 -10.09 8.33
N PHE A 54 -7.29 -9.61 7.76
CA PHE A 54 -6.48 -8.57 8.38
C PHE A 54 -7.28 -7.28 8.61
N ILE A 55 -8.02 -6.82 7.60
CA ILE A 55 -8.89 -5.64 7.71
C ILE A 55 -9.96 -5.87 8.77
N LEU A 56 -10.57 -7.05 8.81
CA LEU A 56 -11.59 -7.39 9.80
C LEU A 56 -11.03 -7.34 11.23
N PHE A 57 -9.89 -7.97 11.48
CA PHE A 57 -9.22 -7.94 12.78
C PHE A 57 -8.80 -6.52 13.16
N TYR A 58 -8.27 -5.75 12.22
CA TYR A 58 -7.89 -4.36 12.45
C TYR A 58 -9.09 -3.49 12.85
N VAL A 59 -10.24 -3.67 12.18
CA VAL A 59 -11.47 -2.95 12.52
C VAL A 59 -11.97 -3.34 13.91
N ILE A 60 -11.98 -4.63 14.25
CA ILE A 60 -12.40 -5.12 15.57
C ILE A 60 -11.49 -4.54 16.67
N ASP A 61 -10.17 -4.59 16.47
CA ASP A 61 -9.21 -4.06 17.42
C ASP A 61 -9.34 -2.53 17.58
N SER A 62 -9.53 -1.82 16.45
CA SER A 62 -9.74 -0.37 16.45
C SER A 62 -11.03 0.02 17.18
N ILE A 63 -12.14 -0.70 16.96
CA ILE A 63 -13.41 -0.48 17.66
C ILE A 63 -13.26 -0.82 19.15
N GLY A 64 -12.60 -1.93 19.49
CA GLY A 64 -12.33 -2.33 20.87
C GLY A 64 -11.50 -1.28 21.62
N ALA A 65 -10.43 -0.79 21.00
CA ALA A 65 -9.61 0.30 21.52
C ALA A 65 -10.41 1.60 21.69
N PHE A 66 -11.27 1.94 20.73
CA PHE A 66 -12.12 3.13 20.79
C PHE A 66 -13.15 3.05 21.94
N LEU A 67 -13.81 1.91 22.11
CA LEU A 67 -14.78 1.68 23.18
C LEU A 67 -14.11 1.66 24.56
N ASN A 68 -12.94 1.04 24.69
CA ASN A 68 -12.16 1.03 25.92
C ASN A 68 -11.68 2.44 26.31
N ARG A 69 -11.27 3.27 25.34
CA ARG A 69 -10.94 4.69 25.58
C ARG A 69 -12.14 5.49 26.07
N LYS A 70 -13.35 5.22 25.57
CA LYS A 70 -14.57 5.91 25.99
C LYS A 70 -14.99 5.54 27.43
N LYS A 71 -14.77 4.29 27.83
CA LYS A 71 -15.09 3.80 29.19
C LYS A 71 -14.19 4.40 30.28
N GLY A 72 -12.92 4.68 29.96
CA GLY A 72 -11.97 5.34 30.88
C GLY A 72 -12.24 6.83 31.14
N ASN A 73 -13.01 7.51 30.27
CA ASN A 73 -13.30 8.95 30.41
C ASN A 73 -14.67 9.24 31.06
N SER A 74 -15.42 8.20 31.45
CA SER A 74 -16.73 8.32 32.12
C SER A 74 -16.66 7.97 33.62
N SER A 75 -15.45 7.73 34.14
CA SER A 75 -15.18 7.53 35.56
C SER A 75 -14.21 8.61 36.04
N ASN A 76 -14.67 9.85 36.02
CA ASN A 76 -14.08 10.95 36.78
C ASN A 76 -15.22 11.75 37.40
#